data_AF-A0A1C5DSV2-F1
#
_entry.id   AF-A0A1C5DSV2-F1
#
_cell.length_a   1.000
_cell.length_b   1.000
_cell.length_c   1.000
_cell.angle_alpha   90.00
_cell.angle_beta   90.00
_cell.angle_gamma   90.00
#
_symmetry.space_group_name_H-M   'P 1'
#
loop_
_entity.id
_entity.type
_entity.pdbx_description
1 polymer ?
#
loop_
_entity_poly.entity_id
_entity_poly.type
_entity_poly.pdbx_seq_one_letter_code
_entity_poly.pdbx_strand_id
1 'polypeptide(L)'
;MFATTNWNAASPYILSAGADVLPLGGFSGKVPFPAPADFRRLVAAGQVRYVLAGGPAGLGPLAAGTGNTAAGPTAATRIADWVAATCTKVPASAYGGTDSPAAPPAPARTARTLYRCGPGQ
;
A
#
# COMPACT_ATOMS: atom_id res chain seq x y z
N MET A 1 -2.94 -3.56 -13.64
CA MET A 1 -2.53 -2.42 -12.77
C MET A 1 -1.92 -2.92 -11.46
N PHE A 2 -1.25 -2.03 -10.72
CA PHE A 2 -0.85 -2.26 -9.33
C PHE A 2 -1.52 -1.25 -8.39
N ALA A 3 -1.65 -1.59 -7.12
CA ALA A 3 -2.28 -0.75 -6.10
C ALA A 3 -1.27 -0.23 -5.07
N THR A 4 -1.54 0.94 -4.48
CA THR A 4 -0.74 1.52 -3.38
C THR A 4 -1.64 1.90 -2.21
N THR A 5 -1.06 2.06 -1.02
CA THR A 5 -1.82 2.36 0.21
C THR A 5 -2.47 3.75 0.26
N ASN A 6 -2.04 4.69 -0.58
CA ASN A 6 -2.59 6.05 -0.71
C ASN A 6 -2.11 6.76 -1.98
N TRP A 7 -2.66 7.95 -2.24
CA TRP A 7 -2.28 8.79 -3.37
C TRP A 7 -0.80 9.19 -3.33
N ASN A 8 -0.26 9.58 -2.17
CA ASN A 8 1.15 10.00 -2.05
C ASN A 8 2.12 8.89 -2.46
N ALA A 9 1.77 7.63 -2.20
CA ALA A 9 2.52 6.47 -2.67
C ALA A 9 2.34 6.23 -4.18
N ALA A 10 1.17 6.55 -4.77
CA ALA A 10 0.90 6.42 -6.20
C ALA A 10 1.49 7.54 -7.06
N SER A 11 1.48 8.79 -6.55
CA SER A 11 1.80 10.01 -7.29
C SER A 11 3.10 9.94 -8.09
N PRO A 12 4.25 9.50 -7.54
CA PRO A 12 5.48 9.44 -8.34
C PRO A 12 5.32 8.50 -9.53
N TYR A 13 4.67 7.34 -9.37
CA TYR A 13 4.48 6.38 -10.45
C TYR A 13 3.51 6.89 -11.53
N ILE A 14 2.43 7.56 -11.13
CA ILE A 14 1.46 8.15 -12.06
C ILE A 14 2.12 9.30 -12.84
N LEU A 15 2.76 10.23 -12.14
CA LEU A 15 3.27 11.47 -12.73
C LEU A 15 4.57 11.28 -13.51
N SER A 16 5.48 10.41 -13.03
CA SER A 16 6.78 10.23 -13.70
C SER A 16 6.77 9.10 -14.73
N ALA A 17 6.03 8.03 -14.47
CA ALA A 17 6.04 6.83 -15.32
C ALA A 17 4.75 6.63 -16.12
N GLY A 18 3.72 7.48 -15.92
CA GLY A 18 2.42 7.30 -16.58
C GLY A 18 1.75 5.97 -16.23
N ALA A 19 2.09 5.38 -15.09
CA ALA A 19 1.66 4.03 -14.74
C ALA A 19 0.20 4.01 -14.29
N ASP A 20 -0.53 2.96 -14.68
CA ASP A 20 -1.87 2.67 -14.15
C ASP A 20 -1.76 2.15 -12.71
N VAL A 21 -2.01 3.06 -11.76
CA VAL A 21 -1.95 2.79 -10.32
C VAL A 21 -3.32 3.02 -9.67
N LEU A 22 -3.74 2.08 -8.82
CA LEU A 22 -4.93 2.20 -7.99
C LEU A 22 -4.56 2.71 -6.57
N PRO A 23 -4.75 4.00 -6.27
CA PRO A 23 -4.52 4.54 -4.93
C PRO A 23 -5.66 4.15 -3.97
N LEU A 24 -5.33 3.43 -2.90
CA LEU A 24 -6.31 3.12 -1.85
C LEU A 24 -6.52 4.33 -0.95
N GLY A 25 -7.76 4.71 -0.67
CA GLY A 25 -8.06 5.72 0.34
C GLY A 25 -7.70 7.18 0.06
N GLY A 26 -7.32 7.52 -1.18
CA GLY A 26 -7.06 8.90 -1.61
C GLY A 26 -5.83 9.52 -0.93
N PHE A 27 -5.80 10.85 -0.82
CA PHE A 27 -4.65 11.59 -0.26
C PHE A 27 -4.40 11.29 1.22
N SER A 28 -5.47 11.28 2.02
CA SER A 28 -5.40 11.06 3.47
C SER A 28 -5.46 9.58 3.88
N GLY A 29 -5.68 8.66 2.93
CA GLY A 29 -5.92 7.23 3.21
C GLY A 29 -7.29 6.94 3.85
N LYS A 30 -8.15 7.95 4.00
CA LYS A 30 -9.47 7.84 4.67
C LYS A 30 -10.64 7.69 3.71
N VAL A 31 -10.46 7.94 2.41
CA VAL A 31 -11.53 7.73 1.43
C VAL A 31 -11.90 6.24 1.45
N PRO A 32 -13.17 5.85 1.56
CA PRO A 32 -13.54 4.43 1.62
C PRO A 32 -13.56 3.78 0.22
N PHE A 33 -12.55 4.05 -0.62
CA PHE A 33 -12.47 3.57 -1.98
C PHE A 33 -11.11 2.92 -2.30
N PRO A 34 -11.11 1.79 -3.02
CA PRO A 34 -12.25 0.89 -3.23
C PRO A 34 -12.74 0.27 -1.91
N ALA A 35 -13.96 -0.25 -1.89
CA ALA A 35 -14.39 -1.09 -0.77
C ALA A 35 -13.60 -2.41 -0.76
N PRO A 36 -13.38 -3.05 0.41
CA PRO A 36 -12.60 -4.29 0.48
C PRO A 36 -13.13 -5.42 -0.41
N ALA A 37 -14.46 -5.56 -0.52
CA ALA A 37 -15.08 -6.57 -1.39
C ALA A 37 -14.84 -6.28 -2.88
N ASP A 38 -14.93 -5.02 -3.29
CA ASP A 38 -14.65 -4.63 -4.68
C ASP A 38 -13.17 -4.83 -5.00
N PHE A 39 -12.26 -4.50 -4.08
CA PHE A 39 -10.84 -4.76 -4.26
C PHE A 39 -10.54 -6.24 -4.51
N ARG A 40 -11.15 -7.14 -3.71
CA ARG A 40 -11.03 -8.59 -3.92
C ARG A 40 -11.55 -9.01 -5.30
N ARG A 41 -12.66 -8.42 -5.76
CA ARG A 41 -13.17 -8.67 -7.12
C ARG A 41 -12.16 -8.22 -8.19
N LEU A 42 -11.50 -7.08 -8.02
CA LEU A 42 -10.46 -6.60 -8.95
C LEU A 42 -9.25 -7.56 -8.98
N VAL A 43 -8.87 -8.15 -7.85
CA VAL A 43 -7.81 -9.16 -7.77
C VAL A 43 -8.24 -10.47 -8.44
N ALA A 44 -9.44 -10.96 -8.15
CA ALA A 44 -10.01 -12.17 -8.74
C ALA A 44 -10.16 -12.03 -10.27
N ALA A 45 -10.58 -10.87 -10.75
CA ALA A 45 -10.64 -10.53 -12.17
C ALA A 45 -9.25 -10.34 -12.82
N GLY A 46 -8.17 -10.38 -12.04
CA GLY A 46 -6.80 -10.19 -12.52
C GLY A 46 -6.46 -8.74 -12.91
N GLN A 47 -7.33 -7.78 -12.60
CA GLN A 47 -7.10 -6.37 -12.90
C GLN A 47 -6.03 -5.78 -11.98
N VAL A 48 -6.04 -6.13 -10.69
CA VAL A 48 -4.96 -5.84 -9.74
C VAL A 48 -4.06 -7.07 -9.60
N ARG A 49 -2.77 -6.91 -9.91
CA ARG A 49 -1.78 -8.00 -9.86
C ARG A 49 -0.70 -7.81 -8.81
N TYR A 50 -0.44 -6.55 -8.47
CA TYR A 50 0.60 -6.18 -7.53
C TYR A 50 0.07 -5.15 -6.56
N VAL A 51 0.51 -5.22 -5.31
CA VAL A 51 0.14 -4.27 -4.27
C VAL A 51 1.39 -3.85 -3.54
N LEU A 52 1.68 -2.56 -3.58
CA LEU A 52 2.76 -1.95 -2.81
C LEU A 52 2.20 -1.46 -1.47
N ALA A 53 2.40 -2.27 -0.43
CA ALA A 53 1.97 -1.95 0.92
C ALA A 53 3.08 -1.21 1.69
N GLY A 54 2.69 -0.35 2.64
CA GLY A 54 3.63 0.47 3.40
C GLY A 54 4.00 1.80 2.71
N GLY A 55 5.11 2.40 3.12
CA GLY A 55 5.49 3.76 2.74
C GLY A 55 4.93 4.85 3.67
N PRO A 56 5.25 6.13 3.42
CA PRO A 56 4.82 7.21 4.30
C PRO A 56 3.29 7.21 4.38
N ALA A 57 2.78 6.96 5.59
CA ALA A 57 1.42 7.36 5.93
C ALA A 57 1.32 8.84 5.60
N GLY A 58 0.32 9.25 4.83
CA GLY A 58 0.23 10.60 4.27
C GLY A 58 0.68 11.65 5.28
N LEU A 59 1.81 12.30 4.99
CA LEU A 59 2.34 13.36 5.83
C LEU A 59 1.49 14.60 5.58
N GLY A 60 0.51 14.83 6.46
CA GLY A 60 0.52 16.13 7.10
C GLY A 60 1.75 16.19 8.01
N PRO A 61 2.49 17.31 8.11
CA PRO A 61 3.68 17.47 8.96
C PRO A 61 3.50 17.18 10.47
N LEU A 62 2.32 16.72 10.91
CA LEU A 62 1.96 16.42 12.29
C LEU A 62 1.84 14.91 12.59
N ALA A 63 1.99 14.03 11.59
CA ALA A 63 1.81 12.58 11.78
C ALA A 63 3.07 11.84 12.26
N ALA A 64 4.21 12.53 12.40
CA ALA A 64 5.47 11.92 12.90
C ALA A 64 5.65 12.04 14.43
N GLY A 65 4.67 12.60 15.15
CA GLY A 65 4.76 12.83 16.60
C GLY A 65 3.48 12.59 17.39
N THR A 66 2.38 12.19 16.73
CA THR A 66 1.15 11.83 17.43
C THR A 66 0.64 10.52 16.85
N GLY A 67 0.61 9.49 17.70
CA GLY A 67 -0.14 8.28 17.41
C GLY A 67 -1.59 8.69 17.17
N ASN A 68 -1.99 8.81 15.90
CA ASN A 68 -3.39 8.83 15.51
C ASN A 68 -3.91 7.39 15.55
N THR A 69 -3.92 6.83 16.76
CA THR A 69 -4.66 5.62 17.17
C THR A 69 -6.17 5.89 17.30
N ALA A 70 -6.63 7.10 16.97
CA ALA A 70 -8.03 7.52 17.17
C ALA A 70 -8.96 7.33 15.95
N ALA A 71 -8.46 6.84 14.81
CA ALA A 71 -9.32 6.46 13.69
C ALA A 71 -9.31 4.93 13.56
N GLY A 72 -10.48 4.31 13.70
CA GLY A 72 -10.64 2.88 13.44
C GLY A 72 -10.12 2.48 12.04
N PRO A 73 -9.93 1.17 11.79
CA PRO A 73 -9.29 0.70 10.56
C PRO A 73 -10.01 1.24 9.32
N THR A 74 -9.27 1.91 8.43
CA THR A 74 -9.83 2.43 7.16
C THR A 74 -10.01 1.30 6.14
N ALA A 75 -10.74 1.55 5.05
CA ALA A 75 -10.84 0.58 3.96
C ALA A 75 -9.46 0.20 3.41
N ALA A 76 -8.55 1.17 3.27
CA ALA A 76 -7.18 0.94 2.82
C ALA A 76 -6.39 0.04 3.79
N THR A 77 -6.52 0.25 5.10
CA THR A 77 -5.86 -0.61 6.11
C THR A 77 -6.38 -2.05 6.04
N ARG A 78 -7.70 -2.24 5.97
CA ARG A 78 -8.31 -3.59 5.86
C ARG A 78 -7.90 -4.31 4.57
N ILE A 79 -7.75 -3.57 3.47
CA ILE A 79 -7.25 -4.13 2.21
C ILE A 79 -5.78 -4.52 2.36
N ALA A 80 -4.94 -3.67 2.95
CA ALA A 80 -3.53 -3.98 3.17
C ALA A 80 -3.34 -5.21 4.08
N ASP A 81 -4.15 -5.34 5.14
CA ASP A 81 -4.12 -6.49 6.05
C ASP A 81 -4.51 -7.79 5.31
N TRP A 82 -5.55 -7.74 4.49
CA TRP A 82 -5.95 -8.87 3.66
C TRP A 82 -4.87 -9.25 2.63
N VAL A 83 -4.27 -8.26 1.96
CA VAL A 83 -3.16 -8.49 1.02
C VAL A 83 -1.99 -9.16 1.72
N ALA A 84 -1.61 -8.71 2.91
CA ALA A 84 -0.51 -9.30 3.67
C ALA A 84 -0.79 -10.75 4.10
N ALA A 85 -2.05 -11.08 4.38
CA ALA A 85 -2.47 -12.41 4.80
C ALA A 85 -2.68 -13.38 3.63
N THR A 86 -3.06 -12.89 2.45
CA THR A 86 -3.53 -13.73 1.33
C THR A 86 -2.59 -13.70 0.12
N CYS A 87 -1.93 -12.58 -0.14
CA CYS A 87 -1.05 -12.43 -1.29
C CYS A 87 0.40 -12.86 -1.00
N THR A 88 1.15 -13.15 -2.06
CA THR A 88 2.53 -13.61 -1.92
C THR A 88 3.47 -12.41 -1.81
N LYS A 89 4.26 -12.35 -0.73
CA LYS A 89 5.32 -11.34 -0.58
C LYS A 89 6.36 -11.53 -1.69
N VAL A 90 6.67 -10.45 -2.40
CA VAL A 90 7.76 -10.40 -3.38
C VAL A 90 9.04 -9.97 -2.65
N PRO A 91 10.13 -10.75 -2.70
CA PRO A 91 11.38 -10.38 -2.05
C PRO A 91 11.98 -9.12 -2.66
N ALA A 92 12.63 -8.28 -1.85
CA ALA A 92 13.16 -7.00 -2.32
C ALA A 92 14.19 -7.14 -3.46
N SER A 93 14.96 -8.22 -3.42
CA SER A 93 15.94 -8.59 -4.44
C SER A 93 15.32 -8.75 -5.84
N ALA A 94 14.05 -9.14 -5.93
CA ALA A 94 13.37 -9.32 -7.22
C ALA A 94 13.11 -8.00 -7.96
N TYR A 95 13.22 -6.86 -7.27
CA TYR A 95 13.10 -5.52 -7.85
C TYR A 95 14.32 -4.63 -7.57
N GLY A 96 15.50 -5.25 -7.40
CA GLY A 96 16.77 -4.54 -7.22
C GLY A 96 16.94 -3.87 -5.85
N GLY A 97 16.08 -4.19 -4.88
CA GLY A 97 16.19 -3.72 -3.51
C GLY A 97 16.91 -4.71 -2.60
N THR A 98 17.28 -4.24 -1.41
CA THR A 98 17.73 -5.09 -0.31
C THR A 98 16.67 -5.08 0.78
N ASP A 99 16.32 -6.25 1.32
CA ASP A 99 15.47 -6.34 2.49
C ASP A 99 16.24 -5.71 3.66
N SER A 100 15.85 -4.51 4.09
CA SER A 100 16.51 -3.83 5.18
C SER A 100 15.97 -4.39 6.50
N PRO A 101 16.77 -5.07 7.34
CA PRO A 101 16.37 -5.32 8.71
C PRO A 101 16.19 -3.95 9.40
N ALA A 102 15.14 -3.82 10.20
CA ALA A 102 14.81 -2.57 10.89
C ALA A 102 16.03 -2.02 11.64
N ALA A 103 16.62 -0.92 11.16
CA ALA A 103 17.66 -0.20 11.87
C ALA A 103 17.04 0.68 12.98
N PRO A 104 17.71 0.87 14.14
CA PRO A 104 17.25 1.73 15.24
C PRO A 104 17.20 3.24 14.84
N PRO A 105 16.59 4.13 15.65
CA PRO A 105 15.50 5.01 15.21
C PRO A 105 15.99 6.24 14.43
N ALA A 106 16.24 6.06 13.14
CA ALA A 106 15.97 7.13 12.18
C ALA A 106 14.44 7.29 12.05
N PRO A 107 13.90 8.48 11.70
CA PRO A 107 12.47 8.64 11.46
C PRO A 107 12.02 7.53 10.49
N ALA A 108 11.13 6.66 10.97
CA ALA A 108 10.83 5.39 10.36
C ALA A 108 10.49 5.60 8.88
N ARG A 109 11.42 5.28 7.98
CA ARG A 109 11.05 5.03 6.59
C ARG A 109 10.22 3.77 6.66
N THR A 110 8.90 3.90 6.70
CA THR A 110 7.99 2.76 6.72
C THR A 110 8.34 1.90 5.50
N ALA A 111 8.90 0.72 5.75
CA ALA A 111 9.38 -0.16 4.69
C ALA A 111 8.24 -0.45 3.72
N ARG A 112 8.50 -0.26 2.42
CA ARG A 112 7.55 -0.62 1.37
C ARG A 112 7.75 -2.09 1.04
N THR A 113 6.67 -2.86 1.08
CA THR A 113 6.67 -4.29 0.73
C THR A 113 5.77 -4.50 -0.47
N LEU A 114 6.30 -5.19 -1.50
CA LEU A 114 5.54 -5.54 -2.68
C LEU A 114 4.91 -6.93 -2.50
N TYR A 115 3.62 -7.04 -2.81
CA TYR A 115 2.87 -8.29 -2.82
C TYR A 115 2.40 -8.58 -4.24
N ARG A 116 2.44 -9.85 -4.64
CA ARG A 116 1.84 -10.37 -5.86
C ARG A 116 0.51 -11.01 -5.51
N CYS A 117 -0.56 -10.46 -6.08
CA CYS A 117 -1.92 -10.99 -5.93
C CYS A 117 -2.40 -11.61 -7.25
N GLY A 118 -3.17 -12.70 -7.16
CA GLY A 118 -3.63 -13.43 -8.35
C GLY A 118 -4.98 -14.11 -8.18
N PRO A 119 -5.56 -14.66 -9.26
CA PRO A 119 -6.83 -15.37 -9.21
C PRO A 119 -6.65 -16.64 -8.36
N GLY A 120 -7.52 -16.84 -7.36
CA GLY A 120 -7.41 -17.94 -6.39
C GLY A 120 -6.94 -17.53 -4.99
N GLN A 121 -6.72 -16.24 -4.77
CA GLN A 121 -6.52 -15.59 -3.46
C GLN A 121 -7.76 -14.82 -3.06
#